data_AF-R9XJN9-F1
#
_entry.id   AF-R9XJN9-F1
#
_cell.length_a   1.000
_cell.length_b   1.000
_cell.length_c   1.000
_cell.angle_alpha   90.00
_cell.angle_beta   90.00
_cell.angle_gamma   90.00
#
_symmetry.space_group_name_H-M   'P 1'
#
loop_
_entity.id
_entity.type
_entity.pdbx_description
1 polymer ?
#
loop_
_entity_poly.entity_id
_entity_poly.type
_entity_poly.pdbx_seq_one_letter_code
_entity_poly.pdbx_strand_id
1 'polypeptide(L)'
;MQTLTQIPAPIKQLFDSLPLSQYDSVTTTDEATLNDHAERSYPFRGGPSGNQPTFRLGVYAVVEHESGAFLAPDPWCLLAQLAVCKRNGLLLPTSAKSPAQSSSVLLLSRYAAADAQLPLLVETSSRVQRSAGAVYDAVAARVTDPHAALLAGLLNCAVYDAYMAELLFELPDSDLLRLYGIRAEPSARVFAARSLRRALASRNSFQVRNARLASHAGAFPTPAKAPARPLLDVLRTRGSRTLLQLQQLLHDRPFFSASESDRGPGYLDLAVASYVLAISLLRSSALHQFVAEQCQPLCRHAARVISCYT
;
A
#
# COMPACT_ATOMS: atom_id res chain seq x y z
N MET A 1 45.33 -16.40 -9.24
CA MET A 1 45.16 -16.93 -7.87
C MET A 1 44.01 -17.93 -7.89
N GLN A 2 44.33 -19.20 -8.10
CA GLN A 2 43.34 -20.29 -8.16
C GLN A 2 43.08 -20.78 -6.73
N THR A 3 41.80 -20.89 -6.39
CA THR A 3 41.28 -21.27 -5.09
C THR A 3 41.72 -22.68 -4.70
N LEU A 4 42.63 -22.79 -3.74
CA LEU A 4 43.11 -24.00 -3.06
C LEU A 4 42.04 -24.76 -2.24
N THR A 5 40.75 -24.50 -2.49
CA THR A 5 39.62 -24.96 -1.66
C THR A 5 38.58 -25.80 -2.44
N GLN A 6 38.85 -26.16 -3.70
CA GLN A 6 37.97 -27.09 -4.41
C GLN A 6 38.35 -28.52 -4.09
N ILE A 7 37.49 -29.18 -3.29
CA ILE A 7 37.62 -30.59 -2.97
C ILE A 7 37.48 -31.41 -4.27
N PRO A 8 38.43 -32.31 -4.57
CA PRO A 8 38.35 -33.19 -5.74
C PRO A 8 37.05 -34.00 -5.76
N ALA A 9 36.43 -34.10 -6.93
CA ALA A 9 35.15 -34.79 -7.14
C ALA A 9 35.05 -36.21 -6.52
N PRO A 10 36.09 -37.05 -6.52
CA PRO A 10 36.02 -38.39 -5.92
C PRO A 10 35.85 -38.35 -4.39
N ILE A 11 36.51 -37.38 -3.73
CA ILE A 11 36.39 -37.17 -2.30
C ILE A 11 34.98 -36.65 -2.01
N LYS A 12 34.48 -35.71 -2.81
CA LYS A 12 33.12 -35.19 -2.70
C LYS A 12 32.06 -36.30 -2.82
N GLN A 13 32.21 -37.23 -3.76
CA GLN A 13 31.29 -38.37 -3.93
C GLN A 13 31.23 -39.30 -2.72
N LEU A 14 32.36 -39.50 -2.02
CA LEU A 14 32.41 -40.28 -0.78
C LEU A 14 31.55 -39.62 0.31
N PHE A 15 31.59 -38.28 0.43
CA PHE A 15 30.78 -37.53 1.39
C PHE A 15 29.32 -37.38 0.97
N ASP A 16 29.03 -37.27 -0.33
CA ASP A 16 27.66 -37.17 -0.85
C ASP A 16 26.86 -38.49 -0.66
N SER A 17 27.54 -39.62 -0.45
CA SER A 17 26.93 -40.92 -0.12
C SER A 17 26.63 -41.15 1.37
N LEU A 18 26.97 -40.20 2.25
CA LEU A 18 26.78 -40.33 3.70
C LEU A 18 25.32 -40.36 4.19
N PRO A 19 24.32 -39.76 3.51
CA PRO A 19 22.93 -39.94 3.91
C PRO A 19 22.52 -41.40 3.64
N LEU A 20 22.54 -42.23 4.69
CA LEU A 20 22.17 -43.65 4.61
C LEU A 20 20.69 -43.85 4.22
N SER A 21 19.84 -42.89 4.59
CA SER A 21 18.43 -42.81 4.20
C SER A 21 18.03 -41.34 4.05
N GLN A 22 17.41 -40.98 2.92
CA GLN A 22 16.67 -39.72 2.80
C GLN A 22 15.19 -40.01 3.07
N TYR A 23 14.63 -39.31 4.06
CA TYR A 23 13.21 -39.35 4.32
C TYR A 23 12.49 -38.33 3.44
N ASP A 24 11.25 -38.64 3.07
CA ASP A 24 10.38 -37.70 2.38
C ASP A 24 10.18 -36.42 3.21
N SER A 25 9.86 -35.33 2.53
CA SER A 25 9.56 -34.07 3.20
C SER A 25 8.41 -34.26 4.19
N VAL A 26 8.66 -33.95 5.46
CA VAL A 26 7.61 -34.00 6.47
C VAL A 26 6.66 -32.83 6.23
N THR A 27 5.45 -33.13 5.75
CA THR A 27 4.38 -32.15 5.61
C THR A 27 3.72 -31.91 6.97
N THR A 28 4.41 -31.21 7.87
CA THR A 28 3.77 -30.67 9.08
C THR A 28 2.97 -29.43 8.69
N THR A 29 1.68 -29.61 8.39
CA THR A 29 0.75 -28.49 8.25
C THR A 29 0.22 -28.11 9.62
N ASP A 30 0.60 -26.94 10.11
CA ASP A 30 0.03 -26.38 11.34
C ASP A 30 -1.32 -25.72 11.01
N GLU A 31 -2.41 -26.35 11.44
CA GLU A 31 -3.78 -25.85 11.25
C GLU A 31 -3.97 -24.43 11.81
N ALA A 32 -3.28 -24.07 12.90
CA ALA A 32 -3.37 -22.74 13.48
C ALA A 32 -2.82 -21.67 12.53
N THR A 33 -1.70 -21.96 11.86
CA THR A 33 -1.11 -21.05 10.86
C THR A 33 -1.98 -20.93 9.61
N LEU A 34 -2.61 -22.03 9.18
CA LEU A 34 -3.54 -22.03 8.05
C LEU A 34 -4.78 -21.20 8.35
N ASN A 35 -5.31 -21.30 9.57
CA ASN A 35 -6.45 -20.50 10.02
C ASN A 35 -6.10 -19.01 10.11
N ASP A 36 -4.96 -18.63 10.72
CA ASP A 36 -4.51 -17.23 10.77
C ASP A 36 -4.31 -16.64 9.36
N HIS A 37 -3.76 -17.43 8.43
CA HIS A 37 -3.63 -17.02 7.04
C HIS A 37 -5.00 -16.83 6.37
N ALA A 38 -5.96 -17.72 6.61
CA ALA A 38 -7.30 -17.63 6.05
C ALA A 38 -8.08 -16.41 6.58
N GLU A 39 -7.93 -16.08 7.86
CA GLU A 39 -8.56 -14.91 8.48
C GLU A 39 -8.03 -13.58 7.95
N ARG A 40 -6.75 -13.56 7.54
CA ARG A 40 -6.07 -12.37 7.01
C ARG A 40 -6.16 -12.22 5.50
N SER A 41 -6.85 -13.15 4.82
CA SER A 41 -6.91 -13.22 3.36
C SER A 41 -8.28 -12.77 2.83
N TYR A 42 -8.23 -11.79 1.93
CA TYR A 42 -9.39 -11.19 1.27
C TYR A 42 -9.29 -11.46 -0.24
N PRO A 43 -10.01 -12.45 -0.78
CA PRO A 43 -9.94 -12.84 -2.19
C PRO A 43 -10.39 -11.73 -3.12
N PHE A 44 -9.67 -11.51 -4.21
CA PHE A 44 -10.24 -10.78 -5.34
C PHE A 44 -11.35 -11.62 -5.97
N ARG A 45 -12.36 -10.93 -6.53
CA ARG A 45 -13.47 -11.57 -7.24
C ARG A 45 -13.27 -11.45 -8.75
N GLY A 46 -13.92 -12.32 -9.52
CA GLY A 46 -13.83 -12.31 -10.97
C GLY A 46 -12.43 -12.67 -11.50
N GLY A 47 -12.17 -12.32 -12.76
CA GLY A 47 -10.96 -12.70 -13.49
C GLY A 47 -11.16 -13.91 -14.41
N PRO A 48 -10.25 -14.13 -15.36
CA PRO A 48 -10.34 -15.23 -16.31
C PRO A 48 -10.25 -16.58 -15.60
N SER A 49 -11.26 -17.43 -15.80
CA SER A 49 -11.34 -18.80 -15.31
C SER A 49 -10.24 -19.65 -15.95
N GLY A 50 -9.08 -19.81 -15.30
CA GLY A 50 -7.99 -20.66 -15.81
C GLY A 50 -6.73 -20.61 -14.95
N ASN A 51 -5.75 -21.46 -15.29
CA ASN A 51 -4.40 -21.64 -14.69
C ASN A 51 -3.52 -20.36 -14.71
N GLN A 52 -4.06 -19.18 -14.43
CA GLN A 52 -3.25 -17.98 -14.29
C GLN A 52 -2.43 -18.05 -13.00
N PRO A 53 -1.20 -17.50 -13.02
CA PRO A 53 -0.39 -17.39 -11.82
C PRO A 53 -1.14 -16.58 -10.77
N THR A 54 -1.38 -17.19 -9.61
CA THR A 54 -2.02 -16.49 -8.49
C THR A 54 -0.99 -15.58 -7.81
N PHE A 55 -1.48 -14.55 -7.15
CA PHE A 55 -0.61 -13.63 -6.41
C PHE A 55 -1.28 -13.21 -5.11
N ARG A 56 -0.47 -12.76 -4.16
CA ARG A 56 -0.94 -12.19 -2.90
C ARG A 56 -0.42 -10.77 -2.78
N LEU A 57 -1.32 -9.82 -2.60
CA LEU A 57 -1.00 -8.42 -2.36
C LEU A 57 -0.99 -8.17 -0.84
N GLY A 58 0.19 -8.06 -0.27
CA GLY A 58 0.43 -7.69 1.12
C GLY A 58 0.11 -6.23 1.39
N VAL A 59 -0.80 -5.96 2.32
CA VAL A 59 -1.20 -4.62 2.77
C VAL A 59 -1.16 -4.51 4.29
N TYR A 60 -1.10 -3.28 4.82
CA TYR A 60 -1.04 -3.06 6.28
C TYR A 60 -2.33 -3.44 7.01
N ALA A 61 -3.47 -3.04 6.44
CA ALA A 61 -4.79 -3.22 7.02
C ALA A 61 -5.84 -3.19 5.91
N VAL A 62 -7.08 -3.49 6.29
CA VAL A 62 -8.26 -3.44 5.43
C VAL A 62 -9.38 -2.78 6.21
N VAL A 63 -10.16 -1.95 5.52
CA VAL A 63 -11.40 -1.34 6.02
C VAL A 63 -12.55 -1.69 5.08
N GLU A 64 -13.74 -1.90 5.65
CA GLU A 64 -14.95 -2.09 4.86
C GLU A 64 -15.46 -0.73 4.37
N HIS A 65 -15.68 -0.62 3.07
CA HIS A 65 -16.24 0.53 2.39
C HIS A 65 -17.77 0.43 2.32
N GLU A 66 -18.47 1.55 2.12
CA GLU A 66 -19.94 1.60 2.04
C GLU A 66 -20.53 0.71 0.94
N SER A 67 -19.73 0.37 -0.07
CA SER A 67 -20.09 -0.58 -1.13
C SER A 67 -20.01 -2.06 -0.70
N GLY A 68 -19.65 -2.36 0.55
CA GLY A 68 -19.34 -3.71 1.04
C GLY A 68 -17.99 -4.26 0.58
N ALA A 69 -17.16 -3.43 -0.07
CA ALA A 69 -15.84 -3.82 -0.53
C ALA A 69 -14.76 -3.57 0.53
N PHE A 70 -13.77 -4.45 0.58
CA PHE A 70 -12.64 -4.36 1.47
C PHE A 70 -11.49 -3.60 0.79
N LEU A 71 -11.16 -2.42 1.32
CA LEU A 71 -10.15 -1.52 0.78
C LEU A 71 -8.97 -1.37 1.73
N ALA A 72 -7.76 -1.27 1.18
CA ALA A 72 -6.62 -0.84 1.97
C ALA A 72 -6.77 0.65 2.36
N PRO A 73 -6.56 1.04 3.63
CA PRO A 73 -6.68 2.44 4.06
C PRO A 73 -5.46 3.30 3.72
N ASP A 74 -4.33 2.68 3.37
CA ASP A 74 -3.10 3.35 2.95
C ASP A 74 -3.15 3.66 1.44
N PRO A 75 -2.81 4.88 0.99
CA PRO A 75 -3.00 5.29 -0.40
C PRO A 75 -2.15 4.50 -1.41
N TRP A 76 -0.95 4.06 -1.00
CA TRP A 76 -0.07 3.25 -1.85
C TRP A 76 -0.56 1.81 -1.95
N CYS A 77 -1.01 1.23 -0.83
CA CYS A 77 -1.61 -0.09 -0.81
C CYS A 77 -2.90 -0.14 -1.64
N LEU A 78 -3.75 0.89 -1.51
CA LEU A 78 -4.99 0.99 -2.26
C LEU A 78 -4.74 1.23 -3.76
N LEU A 79 -3.77 2.06 -4.12
CA LEU A 79 -3.36 2.22 -5.52
C LEU A 79 -2.92 0.88 -6.11
N ALA A 80 -2.07 0.12 -5.40
CA ALA A 80 -1.66 -1.21 -5.86
C ALA A 80 -2.83 -2.17 -5.98
N GLN A 81 -3.76 -2.16 -5.02
CA GLN A 81 -4.99 -2.97 -5.04
C GLN A 81 -5.83 -2.68 -6.28
N LEU A 82 -6.12 -1.40 -6.56
CA LEU A 82 -6.90 -0.99 -7.73
C LEU A 82 -6.15 -1.25 -9.05
N ALA A 83 -4.83 -1.03 -9.08
CA ALA A 83 -4.01 -1.28 -10.26
C ALA A 83 -4.00 -2.76 -10.64
N VAL A 84 -3.97 -3.65 -9.64
CA VAL A 84 -4.11 -5.10 -9.83
C VAL A 84 -5.50 -5.45 -10.35
N CYS A 85 -6.56 -4.85 -9.81
CA CYS A 85 -7.92 -4.99 -10.32
C CYS A 85 -8.02 -4.60 -11.80
N LYS A 86 -7.54 -3.41 -12.18
CA LYS A 86 -7.54 -2.94 -13.58
C LYS A 86 -6.74 -3.87 -14.49
N ARG A 87 -5.53 -4.26 -14.09
CA ARG A 87 -4.62 -5.04 -14.94
C ARG A 87 -5.16 -6.44 -15.25
N ASN A 88 -5.80 -7.07 -14.27
CA ASN A 88 -6.19 -8.48 -14.35
C ASN A 88 -7.70 -8.68 -14.57
N GLY A 89 -8.48 -7.60 -14.71
CA GLY A 89 -9.94 -7.66 -14.80
C GLY A 89 -10.59 -8.24 -13.54
N LEU A 90 -10.02 -7.94 -12.37
CA LEU A 90 -10.51 -8.41 -11.08
C LEU A 90 -11.40 -7.36 -10.41
N LEU A 91 -12.32 -7.84 -9.60
CA LEU A 91 -13.17 -7.07 -8.70
C LEU A 91 -12.61 -7.12 -7.28
N LEU A 92 -12.93 -6.09 -6.50
CA LEU A 92 -12.52 -5.92 -5.12
C LEU A 92 -13.12 -7.02 -4.23
N PRO A 93 -12.41 -7.41 -3.16
CA PRO A 93 -12.92 -8.38 -2.19
C PRO A 93 -14.16 -7.84 -1.46
N THR A 94 -15.16 -8.69 -1.23
CA THR A 94 -16.37 -8.37 -0.43
C THR A 94 -16.64 -9.37 0.68
N SER A 95 -15.82 -10.42 0.79
CA SER A 95 -15.88 -11.39 1.88
C SER A 95 -14.49 -11.57 2.45
N ALA A 96 -14.40 -11.62 3.77
CA ALA A 96 -13.27 -12.26 4.42
C ALA A 96 -13.48 -13.77 4.25
N LYS A 97 -12.41 -14.54 3.96
CA LYS A 97 -12.41 -16.00 3.73
C LYS A 97 -12.72 -16.41 2.29
N SER A 98 -11.78 -17.13 1.67
CA SER A 98 -11.95 -17.78 0.37
C SER A 98 -10.91 -18.87 0.16
N PRO A 99 -11.16 -19.84 -0.74
CA PRO A 99 -10.24 -20.92 -1.08
C PRO A 99 -8.80 -20.48 -1.31
N ALA A 100 -7.89 -21.37 -0.90
CA ALA A 100 -6.43 -21.22 -0.92
C ALA A 100 -5.81 -20.92 -2.31
N GLN A 101 -6.58 -21.02 -3.39
CA GLN A 101 -6.13 -20.97 -4.78
C GLN A 101 -6.57 -19.71 -5.55
N SER A 102 -7.06 -18.67 -4.87
CA SER A 102 -7.41 -17.40 -5.51
C SER A 102 -6.36 -16.31 -5.24
N SER A 103 -6.21 -15.37 -6.17
CA SER A 103 -5.44 -14.15 -5.90
C SER A 103 -6.14 -13.35 -4.81
N SER A 104 -5.39 -12.87 -3.82
CA SER A 104 -5.97 -12.23 -2.64
C SER A 104 -5.17 -11.02 -2.15
N VAL A 105 -5.84 -10.15 -1.42
CA VAL A 105 -5.22 -9.18 -0.52
C VAL A 105 -4.93 -9.90 0.80
N LEU A 106 -3.71 -9.78 1.30
CA LEU A 106 -3.25 -10.41 2.54
C LEU A 106 -2.81 -9.35 3.54
N LEU A 107 -3.33 -9.42 4.76
CA LEU A 107 -2.86 -8.55 5.84
C LEU A 107 -1.49 -8.98 6.32
N LEU A 108 -0.49 -8.12 6.15
CA LEU A 108 0.88 -8.36 6.55
C LEU A 108 1.37 -7.30 7.52
N SER A 109 2.26 -7.74 8.41
CA SER A 109 3.12 -6.81 9.12
C SER A 109 4.13 -6.21 8.15
N ARG A 110 4.50 -4.96 8.38
CA ARG A 110 5.57 -4.29 7.64
C ARG A 110 6.88 -5.10 7.64
N TYR A 111 7.14 -5.87 8.70
CA TYR A 111 8.34 -6.69 8.85
C TYR A 111 8.38 -7.90 7.89
N ALA A 112 7.29 -8.18 7.17
CA ALA A 112 7.28 -9.19 6.12
C ALA A 112 8.08 -8.75 4.88
N ALA A 113 8.27 -7.44 4.68
CA ALA A 113 9.05 -6.88 3.58
C ALA A 113 10.46 -6.52 4.04
N ALA A 114 11.46 -6.76 3.19
CA ALA A 114 12.87 -6.49 3.50
C ALA A 114 13.16 -4.99 3.75
N ASP A 115 12.43 -4.11 3.07
CA ASP A 115 12.49 -2.65 3.23
C ASP A 115 11.56 -2.11 4.34
N ALA A 116 10.86 -3.00 5.05
CA ALA A 116 9.85 -2.68 6.04
C ALA A 116 8.69 -1.80 5.51
N GLN A 117 8.40 -1.86 4.20
CA GLN A 117 7.37 -1.07 3.54
C GLN A 117 6.38 -1.97 2.80
N LEU A 118 5.10 -1.61 2.86
CA LEU A 118 4.03 -2.20 2.07
C LEU A 118 3.46 -1.11 1.13
N PRO A 119 2.91 -1.49 -0.04
CA PRO A 119 2.48 -2.83 -0.45
C PRO A 119 3.61 -3.81 -0.83
N LEU A 120 3.39 -5.11 -0.67
CA LEU A 120 4.27 -6.20 -1.13
C LEU A 120 3.51 -7.12 -2.08
N LEU A 121 4.01 -7.38 -3.28
CA LEU A 121 3.38 -8.33 -4.20
C LEU A 121 4.16 -9.65 -4.22
N VAL A 122 3.49 -10.75 -3.90
CA VAL A 122 4.07 -12.10 -3.92
C VAL A 122 3.38 -12.94 -4.99
N GLU A 123 4.11 -13.32 -6.03
CA GLU A 123 3.64 -14.22 -7.07
C GLU A 123 3.83 -15.68 -6.61
N THR A 124 2.76 -16.48 -6.55
CA THR A 124 2.82 -17.83 -5.97
C THR A 124 3.53 -18.84 -6.87
N SER A 125 3.45 -18.67 -8.19
CA SER A 125 4.03 -19.58 -9.17
C SER A 125 5.55 -19.46 -9.27
N SER A 126 6.07 -18.23 -9.17
CA SER A 126 7.49 -17.90 -9.33
C SER A 126 8.21 -17.64 -8.00
N ARG A 127 7.46 -17.55 -6.89
CA ARG A 127 7.92 -17.07 -5.57
C ARG A 127 8.62 -15.70 -5.64
N VAL A 128 8.40 -14.93 -6.70
CA VAL A 128 8.98 -13.60 -6.86
C VAL A 128 8.24 -12.62 -5.95
N GLN A 129 9.02 -11.90 -5.15
CA GLN A 129 8.53 -10.85 -4.27
C GLN A 129 8.91 -9.49 -4.85
N ARG A 130 7.93 -8.59 -4.99
CA ARG A 130 8.15 -7.20 -5.42
C ARG A 130 7.87 -6.27 -4.26
N SER A 131 8.88 -5.49 -3.87
CA SER A 131 8.80 -4.48 -2.81
C SER A 131 7.84 -3.34 -3.14
N ALA A 132 7.54 -2.48 -2.16
CA ALA A 132 6.65 -1.33 -2.34
C ALA A 132 7.11 -0.40 -3.47
N GLY A 133 8.42 -0.10 -3.54
CA GLY A 133 9.00 0.69 -4.62
C GLY A 133 8.81 0.03 -5.99
N ALA A 134 9.12 -1.27 -6.11
CA ALA A 134 8.99 -2.00 -7.37
C ALA A 134 7.53 -2.11 -7.84
N VAL A 135 6.58 -2.26 -6.92
CA VAL A 135 5.14 -2.23 -7.23
C VAL A 135 4.74 -0.86 -7.74
N TYR A 136 5.16 0.20 -7.04
CA TYR A 136 4.86 1.57 -7.43
C TYR A 136 5.46 1.93 -8.80
N ASP A 137 6.72 1.60 -9.05
CA ASP A 137 7.38 1.85 -10.34
C ASP A 137 6.68 1.09 -11.48
N ALA A 138 6.23 -0.14 -11.22
CA ALA A 138 5.47 -0.91 -12.18
C ALA A 138 4.10 -0.29 -12.51
N VAL A 139 3.46 0.40 -11.55
CA VAL A 139 2.22 1.16 -11.78
C VAL A 139 2.52 2.46 -12.52
N ALA A 140 3.56 3.19 -12.12
CA ALA A 140 3.97 4.45 -12.75
C ALA A 140 4.33 4.23 -14.23
N ALA A 141 5.02 3.13 -14.56
CA ALA A 141 5.36 2.77 -15.94
C ALA A 141 4.14 2.50 -16.85
N ARG A 142 2.93 2.35 -16.29
CA ARG A 142 1.69 2.19 -17.05
C ARG A 142 1.04 3.52 -17.41
N VAL A 143 1.49 4.62 -16.84
CA VAL A 143 1.03 5.96 -17.19
C VAL A 143 1.83 6.42 -18.41
N THR A 144 1.29 6.18 -19.60
CA THR A 144 1.95 6.50 -20.87
C THR A 144 1.78 7.95 -21.29
N ASP A 145 0.67 8.59 -20.90
CA ASP A 145 0.44 10.01 -21.17
C ASP A 145 1.38 10.87 -20.31
N PRO A 146 2.25 11.71 -20.91
CA PRO A 146 3.19 12.55 -20.16
C PRO A 146 2.47 13.54 -19.25
N HIS A 147 1.29 14.05 -19.64
CA HIS A 147 0.54 14.97 -18.80
C HIS A 147 -0.01 14.26 -17.55
N ALA A 148 -0.61 13.08 -17.72
CA ALA A 148 -1.04 12.24 -16.59
C ALA A 148 0.15 11.82 -15.69
N ALA A 149 1.32 11.53 -16.27
CA ALA A 149 2.52 11.19 -15.51
C ALA A 149 3.00 12.35 -14.63
N LEU A 150 2.97 13.59 -15.15
CA LEU A 150 3.28 14.79 -14.38
C LEU A 150 2.30 14.99 -13.22
N LEU A 151 1.00 14.82 -13.46
CA LEU A 151 -0.03 14.91 -12.41
C LEU A 151 0.12 13.82 -11.35
N ALA A 152 0.41 12.58 -11.76
CA ALA A 152 0.70 11.50 -10.84
C ALA A 152 1.95 11.80 -9.99
N GLY A 153 3.00 12.36 -10.60
CA GLY A 153 4.19 12.82 -9.89
C GLY A 153 3.89 13.93 -8.87
N LEU A 154 3.05 14.90 -9.25
CA LEU A 154 2.63 15.98 -8.36
C LEU A 154 1.84 15.45 -7.15
N LEU A 155 0.94 14.50 -7.38
CA LEU A 155 0.16 13.84 -6.33
C LEU A 155 1.06 13.02 -5.37
N ASN A 156 2.03 12.27 -5.92
CA ASN A 156 2.98 11.49 -5.12
C ASN A 156 4.03 12.33 -4.37
N CYS A 157 4.14 13.63 -4.67
CA CYS A 157 4.97 14.56 -3.92
C CYS A 157 4.11 15.43 -2.99
N ALA A 158 3.30 16.34 -3.53
CA ALA A 158 2.61 17.36 -2.75
C ALA A 158 1.47 16.81 -1.89
N VAL A 159 0.60 15.95 -2.47
CA VAL A 159 -0.53 15.37 -1.74
C VAL A 159 -0.03 14.30 -0.77
N TYR A 160 0.95 13.48 -1.18
CA TYR A 160 1.59 12.52 -0.29
C TYR A 160 2.28 13.17 0.90
N ASP A 161 3.08 14.23 0.70
CA ASP A 161 3.76 14.89 1.81
C ASP A 161 2.76 15.54 2.77
N ALA A 162 1.65 16.09 2.27
CA ALA A 162 0.55 16.60 3.09
C ALA A 162 -0.15 15.48 3.89
N TYR A 163 -0.47 14.37 3.24
CA TYR A 163 -1.05 13.19 3.90
C TYR A 163 -0.13 12.65 5.01
N MET A 164 1.17 12.51 4.71
CA MET A 164 2.16 12.05 5.68
C MET A 164 2.36 13.03 6.83
N ALA A 165 2.30 14.34 6.57
CA ALA A 165 2.37 15.35 7.61
C ALA A 165 1.23 15.21 8.63
N GLU A 166 -0.02 15.06 8.16
CA GLU A 166 -1.18 14.83 9.03
C GLU A 166 -1.08 13.49 9.76
N LEU A 167 -0.73 12.43 9.04
CA LEU A 167 -0.63 11.07 9.58
C LEU A 167 0.45 10.95 10.68
N LEU A 168 1.61 11.56 10.47
CA LEU A 168 2.75 11.42 11.38
C LEU A 168 2.66 12.36 12.59
N PHE A 169 2.09 13.56 12.43
CA PHE A 169 2.19 14.61 13.46
C PHE A 169 0.85 15.04 14.08
N GLU A 170 -0.27 14.92 13.36
CA GLU A 170 -1.58 15.37 13.86
C GLU A 170 -2.48 14.21 14.31
N LEU A 171 -2.31 13.02 13.75
CA LEU A 171 -3.15 11.88 14.08
C LEU A 171 -2.78 11.26 15.45
N PRO A 172 -3.78 10.96 16.32
CA PRO A 172 -3.55 10.24 17.57
C PRO A 172 -2.96 8.83 17.34
N ASP A 173 -2.15 8.36 18.31
CA ASP A 173 -1.51 7.04 18.24
C ASP A 173 -2.50 5.89 18.03
N SER A 174 -3.68 5.97 18.66
CA SER A 174 -4.74 4.96 18.52
C SER A 174 -5.26 4.86 17.09
N ASP A 175 -5.50 5.99 16.43
CA ASP A 175 -6.00 6.02 15.07
C ASP A 175 -4.92 5.62 14.06
N LEU A 176 -3.68 6.07 14.26
CA LEU A 176 -2.55 5.65 13.44
C LEU A 176 -2.39 4.11 13.45
N LEU A 177 -2.36 3.50 14.64
CA LEU A 177 -2.18 2.06 14.76
C LEU A 177 -3.38 1.28 14.22
N ARG A 178 -4.61 1.80 14.40
CA ARG A 178 -5.83 1.23 13.82
C ARG A 178 -5.79 1.22 12.29
N LEU A 179 -5.42 2.33 11.66
CA LEU A 179 -5.32 2.43 10.19
C LEU A 179 -4.25 1.49 9.61
N TYR A 180 -3.23 1.14 10.39
CA TYR A 180 -2.15 0.26 9.96
C TYR A 180 -2.25 -1.16 10.55
N GLY A 181 -3.40 -1.52 11.15
CA GLY A 181 -3.70 -2.88 11.58
C GLY A 181 -2.88 -3.37 12.77
N ILE A 182 -2.21 -2.48 13.50
CA ILE A 182 -1.33 -2.83 14.62
C ILE A 182 -2.16 -2.88 15.91
N ARG A 183 -2.32 -4.09 16.46
CA ARG A 183 -2.87 -4.28 17.81
C ARG A 183 -1.73 -4.20 18.82
N ALA A 184 -1.73 -3.13 19.62
CA ALA A 184 -0.74 -2.92 20.66
C ALA A 184 -1.44 -2.70 22.00
N GLU A 185 -0.91 -3.35 23.04
CA GLU A 185 -1.32 -3.11 24.43
C GLU A 185 -1.21 -1.63 24.79
N PRO A 186 -2.06 -1.10 25.69
CA PRO A 186 -2.04 0.31 26.06
C PRO A 186 -0.65 0.82 26.49
N SER A 187 0.12 -0.01 27.20
CA SER A 187 1.49 0.30 27.64
C SER A 187 2.52 0.34 26.51
N ALA A 188 2.33 -0.46 25.45
CA ALA A 188 3.23 -0.56 24.30
C ALA A 188 2.85 0.38 23.14
N ARG A 189 1.66 1.00 23.20
CA ARG A 189 1.08 1.80 22.12
C ARG A 189 1.99 2.90 21.61
N VAL A 190 2.59 3.67 22.53
CA VAL A 190 3.50 4.78 22.19
C VAL A 190 4.73 4.28 21.44
N PHE A 191 5.30 3.16 21.85
CA PHE A 191 6.47 2.56 21.20
C PHE A 191 6.13 2.00 19.82
N ALA A 192 4.99 1.31 19.70
CA ALA A 192 4.50 0.81 18.42
C ALA A 192 4.24 1.96 17.44
N ALA A 193 3.57 3.03 17.88
CA ALA A 193 3.27 4.20 17.06
C ALA A 193 4.55 4.92 16.64
N ARG A 194 5.50 5.13 17.56
CA ARG A 194 6.81 5.70 17.26
C ARG A 194 7.59 4.89 16.23
N SER A 195 7.61 3.57 16.40
CA SER A 195 8.30 2.67 15.48
C SER A 195 7.66 2.72 14.09
N LEU A 196 6.33 2.74 14.02
CA LEU A 196 5.57 2.88 12.78
C LEU A 196 5.86 4.20 12.08
N ARG A 197 5.75 5.34 12.77
CA ARG A 197 6.01 6.67 12.20
C ARG A 197 7.39 6.80 11.58
N ARG A 198 8.42 6.22 12.21
CA ARG A 198 9.80 6.22 11.66
C ARG A 198 9.90 5.50 10.32
N ALA A 199 9.29 4.32 10.19
CA ALA A 199 9.33 3.60 8.91
C ALA A 199 8.46 4.28 7.85
N LEU A 200 7.33 4.84 8.24
CA LEU A 200 6.49 5.60 7.31
C LEU A 200 7.22 6.86 6.81
N ALA A 201 7.98 7.54 7.67
CA ALA A 201 8.79 8.70 7.29
C ALA A 201 9.89 8.37 6.26
N SER A 202 10.37 7.12 6.20
CA SER A 202 11.35 6.71 5.18
C SER A 202 10.71 6.33 3.84
N ARG A 203 9.39 6.13 3.79
CA ARG A 203 8.67 5.75 2.57
C ARG A 203 8.54 6.91 1.60
N ASN A 204 8.67 6.60 0.31
CA ASN A 204 8.56 7.55 -0.80
C ASN A 204 9.49 8.77 -0.63
N SER A 205 10.69 8.56 -0.08
CA SER A 205 11.67 9.63 0.14
C SER A 205 11.14 10.84 0.94
N PHE A 206 10.11 10.66 1.78
CA PHE A 206 9.58 11.75 2.62
C PHE A 206 10.67 12.35 3.50
N GLN A 207 11.52 11.50 4.10
CA GLN A 207 12.68 11.93 4.87
C GLN A 207 13.71 12.73 4.10
N VAL A 208 13.81 12.56 2.77
CA VAL A 208 14.74 13.33 1.94
C VAL A 208 14.14 14.71 1.64
N ARG A 209 12.87 14.76 1.25
CA ARG A 209 12.17 16.03 0.95
C ARG A 209 11.92 16.88 2.19
N ASN A 210 11.64 16.23 3.32
CA ASN A 210 11.21 16.86 4.57
C ASN A 210 12.11 16.47 5.74
N ALA A 211 13.43 16.53 5.56
CA ALA A 211 14.42 16.06 6.53
C ALA A 211 14.22 16.59 7.95
N ARG A 212 13.89 17.88 8.10
CA ARG A 212 13.60 18.50 9.42
C ARG A 212 12.37 17.91 10.10
N LEU A 213 11.33 17.56 9.34
CA LEU A 213 10.15 16.91 9.91
C LEU A 213 10.46 15.44 10.21
N ALA A 214 11.13 14.74 9.30
CA ALA A 214 11.43 13.33 9.46
C ALA A 214 12.35 13.03 10.66
N SER A 215 13.30 13.92 11.00
CA SER A 215 14.09 13.79 12.23
C SER A 215 13.23 13.76 13.51
N HIS A 216 12.01 14.30 13.42
CA HIS A 216 11.04 14.35 14.51
C HIS A 216 9.96 13.26 14.44
N ALA A 217 9.86 12.52 13.33
CA ALA A 217 8.83 11.49 13.11
C ALA A 217 8.91 10.27 14.06
N GLY A 218 9.80 10.30 15.06
CA GLY A 218 9.78 9.34 16.16
C GLY A 218 10.50 9.85 17.38
N ALA A 219 10.39 11.15 17.66
CA ALA A 219 10.81 11.74 18.93
C ALA A 219 9.76 11.45 20.02
N PHE A 220 10.18 11.39 21.28
CA PHE A 220 9.28 11.32 22.43
C PHE A 220 9.65 12.43 23.43
N PRO A 221 8.69 13.27 23.86
CA PRO A 221 7.33 13.35 23.34
C PRO A 221 7.33 13.70 21.84
N THR A 222 6.28 13.33 21.10
CA THR A 222 6.05 13.86 19.75
C THR A 222 6.19 15.37 19.86
N PRO A 223 7.06 16.04 19.08
CA PRO A 223 7.45 17.41 19.38
C PRO A 223 6.19 18.24 19.54
N ALA A 224 6.11 18.96 20.67
CA ALA A 224 5.03 19.89 20.93
C ALA A 224 4.77 20.68 19.64
N LYS A 225 3.51 20.79 19.22
CA LYS A 225 3.10 21.25 17.88
C LYS A 225 3.81 22.53 17.36
N ALA A 226 4.44 23.33 18.22
CA ALA A 226 4.95 24.67 17.93
C ALA A 226 6.08 24.80 16.85
N PRO A 227 7.21 24.06 16.85
CA PRO A 227 8.29 24.33 15.90
C PRO A 227 8.08 23.68 14.53
N ALA A 228 7.25 22.63 14.44
CA ALA A 228 6.95 21.93 13.19
C ALA A 228 5.73 22.53 12.45
N ARG A 229 4.82 23.20 13.16
CA ARG A 229 3.60 23.82 12.61
C ARG A 229 3.78 24.59 11.30
N PRO A 230 4.72 25.55 11.16
CA PRO A 230 4.83 26.31 9.92
C PRO A 230 5.19 25.42 8.73
N LEU A 231 5.98 24.36 8.94
CA LEU A 231 6.31 23.40 7.88
C LEU A 231 5.11 22.50 7.54
N LEU A 232 4.35 22.07 8.56
CA LEU A 232 3.12 21.28 8.36
C LEU A 232 2.08 22.10 7.57
N ASP A 233 1.91 23.38 7.90
CA ASP A 233 0.97 24.26 7.22
C ASP A 233 1.37 24.49 5.76
N VAL A 234 2.67 24.65 5.46
CA VAL A 234 3.15 24.74 4.07
C VAL A 234 2.84 23.47 3.28
N LEU A 235 3.06 22.29 3.86
CA LEU A 235 2.73 21.02 3.21
C LEU A 235 1.23 20.88 2.99
N ARG A 236 0.42 21.21 4.00
CA ARG A 236 -1.04 21.21 3.91
C ARG A 236 -1.52 22.13 2.79
N THR A 237 -1.07 23.38 2.74
CA THR A 237 -1.46 24.34 1.70
C THR A 237 -1.08 23.85 0.31
N ARG A 238 0.11 23.25 0.14
CA ARG A 238 0.53 22.67 -1.14
C ARG A 238 -0.33 21.48 -1.55
N GLY A 239 -0.62 20.57 -0.63
CA GLY A 239 -1.51 19.43 -0.86
C GLY A 239 -2.92 19.89 -1.24
N SER A 240 -3.51 20.78 -0.44
CA SER A 240 -4.83 21.38 -0.69
C SER A 240 -4.92 22.08 -2.05
N ARG A 241 -3.92 22.90 -2.39
CA ARG A 241 -3.86 23.56 -3.71
C ARG A 241 -3.81 22.55 -4.85
N THR A 242 -3.01 21.49 -4.69
CA THR A 242 -2.88 20.43 -5.69
C THR A 242 -4.22 19.71 -5.90
N LEU A 243 -4.93 19.40 -4.82
CA LEU A 243 -6.26 18.77 -4.91
C LEU A 243 -7.26 19.68 -5.62
N LEU A 244 -7.28 20.99 -5.33
CA LEU A 244 -8.13 21.94 -6.05
C LEU A 244 -7.79 22.03 -7.53
N GLN A 245 -6.50 22.00 -7.89
CA GLN A 245 -6.07 21.97 -9.29
C GLN A 245 -6.50 20.68 -9.99
N LEU A 246 -6.38 19.52 -9.34
CA LEU A 246 -6.87 18.25 -9.87
C LEU A 246 -8.38 18.24 -10.05
N GLN A 247 -9.13 18.79 -9.09
CA GLN A 247 -10.57 18.99 -9.19
C GLN A 247 -10.93 19.88 -10.37
N GLN A 248 -10.23 21.00 -10.52
CA GLN A 248 -10.40 21.88 -11.66
C GLN A 248 -10.14 21.11 -12.95
N LEU A 249 -9.04 20.35 -13.06
CA LEU A 249 -8.74 19.59 -14.28
C LEU A 249 -9.77 18.50 -14.61
N LEU A 250 -10.32 17.83 -13.60
CA LEU A 250 -11.37 16.83 -13.78
C LEU A 250 -12.64 17.43 -14.40
N HIS A 251 -13.01 18.66 -14.02
CA HIS A 251 -14.28 19.29 -14.40
C HIS A 251 -15.47 18.31 -14.20
N ASP A 252 -16.38 18.23 -15.18
CA ASP A 252 -17.51 17.30 -15.22
C ASP A 252 -17.18 15.96 -15.90
N ARG A 253 -15.90 15.70 -16.20
CA ARG A 253 -15.50 14.45 -16.86
C ARG A 253 -15.63 13.26 -15.91
N PRO A 254 -15.98 12.07 -16.40
CA PRO A 254 -16.04 10.89 -15.56
C PRO A 254 -14.67 10.46 -15.05
N PHE A 255 -13.65 10.56 -15.91
CA PHE A 255 -12.26 10.16 -15.68
C PHE A 255 -11.30 11.15 -16.37
N PHE A 256 -10.05 11.24 -15.90
CA PHE A 256 -9.00 12.09 -16.46
C PHE A 256 -8.56 11.63 -17.86
N SER A 257 -8.56 10.31 -18.11
CA SER A 257 -8.14 9.70 -19.38
C SER A 257 -9.32 9.05 -20.09
N ALA A 258 -10.34 9.82 -20.44
CA ALA A 258 -11.43 9.35 -21.31
C ALA A 258 -10.97 9.33 -22.78
N SER A 259 -10.11 8.38 -23.16
CA SER A 259 -9.95 8.02 -24.57
C SER A 259 -11.17 7.22 -24.99
N GLU A 260 -11.73 7.48 -26.17
CA GLU A 260 -12.94 6.81 -26.68
C GLU A 260 -12.84 5.27 -26.73
N SER A 261 -11.61 4.73 -26.69
CA SER A 261 -11.30 3.31 -26.73
C SER A 261 -11.25 2.60 -25.36
N ASP A 262 -11.02 3.30 -24.24
CA ASP A 262 -10.91 2.71 -22.90
C ASP A 262 -12.02 3.25 -21.99
N ARG A 263 -13.10 2.48 -21.80
CA ARG A 263 -14.32 2.92 -21.08
C ARG A 263 -14.15 2.99 -19.55
N GLY A 264 -12.96 2.73 -19.01
CA GLY A 264 -12.72 2.63 -17.56
C GLY A 264 -11.73 3.66 -17.01
N PRO A 265 -11.59 3.76 -15.68
CA PRO A 265 -10.63 4.67 -15.05
C PRO A 265 -9.19 4.36 -15.47
N GLY A 266 -8.39 5.39 -15.76
CA GLY A 266 -6.96 5.29 -16.00
C GLY A 266 -6.17 5.19 -14.70
N TYR A 267 -4.85 4.95 -14.78
CA TYR A 267 -3.99 4.82 -13.59
C TYR A 267 -3.89 6.11 -12.75
N LEU A 268 -4.05 7.28 -13.38
CA LEU A 268 -4.16 8.55 -12.66
C LEU A 268 -5.45 8.61 -11.83
N ASP A 269 -6.58 8.17 -12.39
CA ASP A 269 -7.86 8.09 -11.67
C ASP A 269 -7.75 7.18 -10.45
N LEU A 270 -7.07 6.03 -10.59
CA LEU A 270 -6.82 5.11 -9.46
C LEU A 270 -5.98 5.77 -8.37
N ALA A 271 -4.97 6.55 -8.74
CA ALA A 271 -4.13 7.29 -7.79
C ALA A 271 -4.91 8.41 -7.09
N VAL A 272 -5.71 9.18 -7.81
CA VAL A 272 -6.56 10.21 -7.20
C VAL A 272 -7.55 9.58 -6.23
N ALA A 273 -8.23 8.51 -6.64
CA ALA A 273 -9.17 7.79 -5.78
C ALA A 273 -8.48 7.25 -4.52
N SER A 274 -7.28 6.69 -4.64
CA SER A 274 -6.57 6.10 -3.50
C SER A 274 -6.19 7.13 -2.44
N TYR A 275 -5.74 8.32 -2.85
CA TYR A 275 -5.42 9.40 -1.92
C TYR A 275 -6.65 10.04 -1.30
N VAL A 276 -7.70 10.31 -2.10
CA VAL A 276 -8.93 10.92 -1.59
C VAL A 276 -9.58 10.02 -0.53
N LEU A 277 -9.62 8.70 -0.77
CA LEU A 277 -10.14 7.74 0.21
C LEU A 277 -9.23 7.62 1.43
N ALA A 278 -7.91 7.57 1.26
CA ALA A 278 -6.99 7.53 2.40
C ALA A 278 -7.12 8.78 3.28
N ILE A 279 -7.29 9.96 2.68
CA ILE A 279 -7.50 11.23 3.39
C ILE A 279 -8.87 11.24 4.09
N SER A 280 -9.91 10.69 3.46
CA SER A 280 -11.25 10.64 4.08
C SER A 280 -11.28 9.79 5.36
N LEU A 281 -10.35 8.84 5.51
CA LEU A 281 -10.19 8.04 6.72
C LEU A 281 -9.47 8.78 7.87
N LEU A 282 -8.81 9.90 7.59
CA LEU A 282 -8.13 10.74 8.60
C LEU A 282 -9.12 11.69 9.32
N ARG A 283 -10.20 11.16 9.91
CA ARG A 283 -11.36 11.92 10.43
C ARG A 283 -11.02 13.13 11.34
N SER A 284 -9.90 13.10 12.05
CA SER A 284 -9.46 14.17 12.96
C SER A 284 -8.51 15.20 12.32
N SER A 285 -8.17 15.05 11.04
CA SER A 285 -7.19 15.91 10.35
C SER A 285 -7.86 17.11 9.67
N ALA A 286 -7.12 18.22 9.57
CA ALA A 286 -7.57 19.39 8.81
C ALA A 286 -7.66 19.11 7.31
N LEU A 287 -6.83 18.20 6.80
CA LEU A 287 -6.86 17.78 5.39
C LEU A 287 -8.14 16.99 5.07
N HIS A 288 -8.63 16.18 5.99
CA HIS A 288 -9.94 15.51 5.87
C HIS A 288 -11.08 16.52 5.76
N GLN A 289 -11.13 17.49 6.68
CA GLN A 289 -12.15 18.56 6.66
C GLN A 289 -12.11 19.33 5.34
N PHE A 290 -10.91 19.69 4.88
CA PHE A 290 -10.72 20.36 3.59
C PHE A 290 -11.25 19.55 2.40
N VAL A 291 -10.96 18.24 2.35
CA VAL A 291 -11.46 17.37 1.28
C VAL A 291 -12.97 17.23 1.33
N ALA A 292 -13.53 17.08 2.53
CA ALA A 292 -14.97 17.00 2.75
C ALA A 292 -15.70 18.30 2.41
N GLU A 293 -15.11 19.48 2.63
CA GLU A 293 -15.80 20.75 2.39
C GLU A 293 -15.57 21.28 0.97
N GLN A 294 -14.33 21.22 0.47
CA GLN A 294 -13.91 21.92 -0.74
C GLN A 294 -13.66 20.99 -1.94
N CYS A 295 -13.46 19.69 -1.71
CA CYS A 295 -13.09 18.72 -2.74
C CYS A 295 -14.20 17.69 -3.08
N GLN A 296 -15.47 18.09 -2.96
CA GLN A 296 -16.63 17.22 -3.20
C GLN A 296 -16.64 16.51 -4.58
N PRO A 297 -16.31 17.18 -5.70
CA PRO A 297 -16.12 16.51 -6.98
C PRO A 297 -15.12 15.35 -6.95
N LEU A 298 -13.99 15.50 -6.25
CA LEU A 298 -13.00 14.43 -6.11
C LEU A 298 -13.50 13.27 -5.26
N CYS A 299 -14.30 13.54 -4.22
CA CYS A 299 -14.95 12.48 -3.44
C CYS A 299 -15.91 11.65 -4.29
N ARG A 300 -16.73 12.31 -5.13
CA ARG A 300 -17.63 11.63 -6.07
C ARG A 300 -16.86 10.84 -7.13
N HIS A 301 -15.76 11.40 -7.60
CA HIS A 301 -14.86 10.73 -8.53
C HIS A 301 -14.26 9.46 -7.91
N ALA A 302 -13.73 9.54 -6.69
CA ALA A 302 -13.18 8.39 -5.98
C ALA A 302 -14.24 7.29 -5.80
N ALA A 303 -15.45 7.64 -5.38
CA ALA A 303 -16.56 6.69 -5.27
C ALA A 303 -16.91 6.04 -6.62
N ARG A 304 -16.91 6.81 -7.72
CA ARG A 304 -17.13 6.31 -9.08
C ARG A 304 -16.03 5.33 -9.49
N VAL A 305 -14.76 5.65 -9.24
CA VAL A 305 -13.63 4.76 -9.54
C VAL A 305 -13.76 3.44 -8.78
N ILE A 306 -14.10 3.47 -7.48
CA ILE A 306 -14.33 2.25 -6.70
C ILE A 306 -15.48 1.44 -7.26
N SER A 307 -16.60 2.09 -7.64
CA SER A 307 -17.77 1.39 -8.18
C SER A 307 -17.49 0.60 -9.47
N CYS A 308 -16.44 0.97 -10.23
CA CYS A 308 -16.02 0.20 -11.40
C CYS A 308 -15.40 -1.16 -11.07
N TYR A 309 -15.01 -1.38 -9.81
CA TYR A 309 -14.35 -2.60 -9.34
C TYR A 309 -15.13 -3.32 -8.23
N THR A 310 -16.37 -2.90 -7.93
CA THR A 310 -17.25 -3.56 -6.96
C THR A 310 -18.27 -4.47 -7.62
#